data_AF-A0A2Z5QZW9-F1
#
_entry.id   AF-A0A2Z5QZW9-F1
#
_cell.length_a   1.000
_cell.length_b   1.000
_cell.length_c   1.000
_cell.angle_alpha   90.00
_cell.angle_beta   90.00
_cell.angle_gamma   90.00
#
_symmetry.space_group_name_H-M   'P 1'
#
loop_
_entity.id
_entity.type
_entity.pdbx_description
1 polymer ?
#
loop_
_entity_poly.entity_id
_entity_poly.type
_entity_poly.pdbx_seq_one_letter_code
_entity_poly.pdbx_strand_id
1 'polypeptide(L)'
;MTPKVPQPSLTERRARLRELLKRDDATFWQYHEVLTGATEDERKGLARTLSIKKLIDRYSREGTTEQRLVCIYTAAALGGTFKHVGVELLNLIDRGLPGEANWKFSTAESEQYLSQRTEAMMLGLSERDNTWITGFVNERGYGRFGYDLPTLWVQIHQLLHERGLTNTTRSYLWGFVTAVPDMHIGSSENREEVISFFKNNPRR
;
A
#
# COMPACT_ATOMS: atom_id res chain seq x y z
N MET A 1 11.47 29.99 -10.98
CA MET A 1 12.18 28.69 -10.89
C MET A 1 12.33 28.35 -9.43
N THR A 2 11.56 27.39 -8.92
CA THR A 2 11.77 26.85 -7.57
C THR A 2 13.10 26.10 -7.54
N PRO A 3 13.95 26.29 -6.52
CA PRO A 3 15.21 25.56 -6.42
C PRO A 3 14.90 24.07 -6.32
N LYS A 4 15.44 23.26 -7.23
CA LYS A 4 15.34 21.81 -7.16
C LYS A 4 16.27 21.36 -6.04
N VAL A 5 15.70 21.03 -4.87
CA VAL A 5 16.46 20.44 -3.75
C VAL A 5 17.25 19.25 -4.31
N PRO A 6 18.59 19.18 -4.11
CA PRO A 6 19.39 18.08 -4.61
C PRO A 6 18.84 16.75 -4.07
N GLN A 7 18.50 15.83 -4.97
CA GLN A 7 18.07 14.50 -4.56
C GLN A 7 19.28 13.73 -4.02
N PRO A 8 19.16 13.04 -2.88
CA PRO A 8 20.27 12.28 -2.33
C PRO A 8 20.63 11.12 -3.27
N SER A 9 21.93 10.88 -3.42
CA SER A 9 22.45 9.79 -4.24
C SER A 9 22.07 8.42 -3.67
N LEU A 10 22.06 7.39 -4.52
CA LEU A 10 21.84 6.01 -4.08
C LEU A 10 22.78 5.57 -2.94
N THR A 11 24.03 6.02 -2.96
CA THR A 11 25.02 5.69 -1.92
C THR A 11 24.65 6.32 -0.58
N GLU A 12 24.25 7.59 -0.57
CA GLU A 12 23.81 8.30 0.64
C GLU A 12 22.53 7.68 1.20
N ARG A 13 21.56 7.37 0.32
CA ARG A 13 20.32 6.68 0.72
C ARG A 13 20.62 5.33 1.36
N ARG A 14 21.52 4.53 0.79
CA ARG A 14 21.97 3.25 1.36
C ARG A 14 22.64 3.41 2.73
N ALA A 15 23.51 4.41 2.88
CA ALA A 15 24.18 4.67 4.15
C ALA A 15 23.16 5.03 5.24
N ARG A 16 22.24 5.98 4.94
CA ARG A 16 21.17 6.37 5.85
C ARG A 16 20.26 5.21 6.24
N LEU A 17 19.82 4.40 5.29
CA LEU A 17 19.00 3.20 5.58
C LEU A 17 19.69 2.23 6.51
N ARG A 18 21.01 2.00 6.35
CA ARG A 18 21.76 1.10 7.23
C ARG A 18 21.82 1.61 8.66
N GLU A 19 21.93 2.92 8.85
CA GLU A 19 21.89 3.51 10.20
C GLU A 19 20.50 3.39 10.82
N LEU A 20 19.42 3.61 10.04
CA LEU A 20 18.06 3.41 10.53
C LEU A 20 17.78 1.96 10.95
N LEU A 21 18.33 0.96 10.25
CA LEU A 21 18.14 -0.46 10.59
C LEU A 21 18.76 -0.89 11.93
N LYS A 22 19.76 -0.15 12.40
CA LYS A 22 20.45 -0.41 13.68
C LYS A 22 19.67 0.17 14.86
N ARG A 23 18.69 1.02 14.59
CA ARG A 23 17.98 1.83 15.57
C ARG A 23 16.57 1.30 15.79
N ASP A 24 16.28 0.88 17.02
CA ASP A 24 14.92 0.43 17.37
C ASP A 24 13.93 1.59 17.53
N ASP A 25 14.45 2.83 17.69
CA ASP A 25 13.70 4.08 17.77
C ASP A 25 13.46 4.77 16.41
N ALA A 26 13.89 4.14 15.31
CA ALA A 26 13.71 4.72 13.99
C ALA A 26 12.22 4.83 13.62
N THR A 27 11.84 6.01 13.16
CA THR A 27 10.44 6.37 12.84
C THR A 27 10.11 6.12 11.38
N PHE A 28 8.82 5.94 11.11
CA PHE A 28 8.23 5.90 9.78
C PHE A 28 8.72 7.02 8.88
N TRP A 29 8.68 8.27 9.37
CA TRP A 29 9.03 9.44 8.58
C TRP A 29 10.51 9.51 8.22
N GLN A 30 11.39 8.96 9.05
CA GLN A 30 12.82 8.85 8.71
C GLN A 30 13.05 7.86 7.57
N TYR A 31 12.31 6.74 7.52
CA TYR A 31 12.35 5.84 6.36
C TYR A 31 11.79 6.53 5.12
N HIS A 32 10.65 7.22 5.24
CA HIS A 32 10.07 7.97 4.14
C HIS A 32 11.02 9.01 3.55
N GLU A 33 11.69 9.83 4.37
CA GLU A 33 12.67 10.82 3.91
C GLU A 33 13.79 10.18 3.06
N VAL A 34 14.23 8.98 3.43
CA VAL A 34 15.31 8.30 2.71
C VAL A 34 14.84 7.65 1.41
N LEU A 35 13.58 7.23 1.33
CA LEU A 35 13.03 6.50 0.18
C LEU A 35 12.31 7.41 -0.82
N THR A 36 11.76 8.52 -0.35
CA THR A 36 10.98 9.44 -1.19
C THR A 36 11.81 10.04 -2.32
N GLY A 37 11.21 10.18 -3.49
CA GLY A 37 11.88 10.67 -4.71
C GLY A 37 12.90 9.71 -5.33
N ALA A 38 13.08 8.49 -4.81
CA ALA A 38 13.93 7.49 -5.45
C ALA A 38 13.33 7.01 -6.78
N THR A 39 14.16 6.89 -7.81
CA THR A 39 13.81 6.26 -9.08
C THR A 39 13.59 4.76 -8.91
N GLU A 40 12.91 4.11 -9.86
CA GLU A 40 12.69 2.66 -9.81
C GLU A 40 14.02 1.85 -9.79
N ASP A 41 15.05 2.34 -10.47
CA ASP A 41 16.38 1.69 -10.45
C ASP A 41 17.09 1.85 -9.11
N GLU A 42 16.97 3.03 -8.47
CA GLU A 42 17.44 3.23 -7.12
C GLU A 42 16.66 2.35 -6.13
N ARG A 43 15.33 2.27 -6.26
CA ARG A 43 14.47 1.41 -5.43
C ARG A 43 14.89 -0.05 -5.51
N LYS A 44 15.22 -0.57 -6.70
CA LYS A 44 15.83 -1.92 -6.85
C LYS A 44 17.16 -2.03 -6.09
N GLY A 45 17.99 -1.00 -6.16
CA GLY A 45 19.27 -0.93 -5.45
C GLY A 45 19.14 -0.84 -3.92
N LEU A 46 18.10 -0.17 -3.43
CA LEU A 46 17.76 -0.02 -2.01
C LEU A 46 17.10 -1.30 -1.48
N ALA A 47 16.23 -1.94 -2.25
CA ALA A 47 15.62 -3.24 -1.94
C ALA A 47 16.64 -4.37 -1.80
N ARG A 48 17.82 -4.28 -2.42
CA ARG A 48 18.93 -5.22 -2.14
C ARG A 48 19.63 -4.94 -0.82
N THR A 49 19.60 -3.68 -0.37
CA THR A 49 20.19 -3.25 0.91
C THR A 49 19.26 -3.63 2.07
N LEU A 50 17.95 -3.50 1.85
CA LEU A 50 16.89 -3.88 2.77
C LEU A 50 16.34 -5.25 2.40
N SER A 51 16.61 -6.26 3.23
CA SER A 51 15.84 -7.51 3.09
C SER A 51 14.44 -7.29 3.64
N ILE A 52 13.48 -6.95 2.76
CA ILE A 52 12.07 -6.75 3.11
C ILE A 52 11.55 -7.95 3.91
N LYS A 53 11.89 -9.16 3.50
CA LYS A 53 11.58 -10.40 4.24
C LYS A 53 12.12 -10.37 5.67
N LYS A 54 13.40 -10.06 5.88
CA LYS A 54 13.97 -9.99 7.25
C LYS A 54 13.32 -8.91 8.10
N LEU A 55 12.94 -7.79 7.47
CA LEU A 55 12.28 -6.68 8.15
C LEU A 55 10.86 -7.09 8.59
N ILE A 56 10.10 -7.74 7.69
CA ILE A 56 8.82 -8.38 8.01
C ILE A 56 9.00 -9.42 9.13
N ASP A 57 9.94 -10.35 8.99
CA ASP A 57 10.19 -11.42 9.96
C ASP A 57 10.51 -10.82 11.36
N ARG A 58 11.36 -9.79 11.41
CA ARG A 58 11.77 -9.09 12.65
C ARG A 58 10.58 -8.47 13.37
N TYR A 59 9.74 -7.72 12.66
CA TYR A 59 8.70 -6.90 13.27
C TYR A 59 7.31 -7.55 13.29
N SER A 60 7.15 -8.72 12.66
CA SER A 60 5.86 -9.39 12.54
C SER A 60 5.24 -9.83 13.87
N ARG A 61 6.06 -10.31 14.80
CA ARG A 61 5.59 -10.83 16.09
C ARG A 61 5.71 -9.81 17.22
N GLU A 62 6.81 -9.08 17.27
CA GLU A 62 7.21 -8.28 18.43
C GLU A 62 7.43 -6.79 18.10
N GLY A 63 7.10 -6.35 16.88
CA GLY A 63 7.26 -4.95 16.48
C GLY A 63 6.24 -4.02 17.14
N THR A 64 6.64 -2.77 17.39
CA THR A 64 5.71 -1.68 17.74
C THR A 64 4.86 -1.28 16.52
N THR A 65 3.75 -0.57 16.72
CA THR A 65 2.94 -0.01 15.62
C THR A 65 3.80 0.72 14.59
N GLU A 66 4.70 1.60 15.06
CA GLU A 66 5.61 2.37 14.21
C GLU A 66 6.50 1.48 13.33
N GLN A 67 7.11 0.45 13.93
CA GLN A 67 7.98 -0.48 13.21
C GLN A 67 7.21 -1.31 12.17
N ARG A 68 5.95 -1.62 12.46
CA ARG A 68 5.06 -2.33 11.53
C ARG A 68 4.64 -1.44 10.36
N LEU A 69 4.38 -0.15 10.60
CA LEU A 69 4.15 0.85 9.54
C LEU A 69 5.38 1.01 8.65
N VAL A 70 6.60 1.03 9.23
CA VAL A 70 7.86 1.01 8.48
C VAL A 70 7.92 -0.21 7.55
N CYS A 71 7.53 -1.41 8.01
CA CYS A 71 7.47 -2.60 7.16
C CYS A 71 6.57 -2.43 5.95
N ILE A 72 5.36 -1.95 6.20
CA ILE A 72 4.32 -1.84 5.16
C ILE A 72 4.74 -0.79 4.13
N TYR A 73 5.15 0.40 4.56
CA TYR A 73 5.65 1.43 3.66
C TYR A 73 6.88 0.98 2.89
N THR A 74 7.88 0.39 3.56
CA THR A 74 9.11 -0.05 2.91
C THR A 74 8.82 -1.14 1.88
N ALA A 75 7.93 -2.08 2.18
CA ALA A 75 7.52 -3.10 1.23
C ALA A 75 6.82 -2.49 0.00
N ALA A 76 6.00 -1.46 0.19
CA ALA A 76 5.28 -0.81 -0.92
C ALA A 76 6.23 0.07 -1.75
N ALA A 77 7.05 0.89 -1.08
CA ALA A 77 8.00 1.82 -1.66
C ALA A 77 9.15 1.11 -2.37
N LEU A 78 9.63 -0.04 -1.87
CA LEU A 78 10.80 -0.74 -2.41
C LEU A 78 10.51 -2.12 -2.97
N GLY A 79 9.27 -2.60 -2.86
CA GLY A 79 8.87 -3.91 -3.34
C GLY A 79 9.51 -4.21 -4.69
N GLY A 80 10.08 -5.41 -4.80
CA GLY A 80 10.84 -5.88 -5.96
C GLY A 80 9.95 -6.06 -7.18
N THR A 81 10.13 -7.14 -7.93
CA THR A 81 9.17 -7.44 -8.98
C THR A 81 7.82 -7.79 -8.36
N PHE A 82 6.77 -7.23 -8.94
CA PHE A 82 5.38 -7.45 -8.57
C PHE A 82 5.02 -8.94 -8.42
N LYS A 83 5.63 -9.85 -9.21
CA LYS A 83 5.56 -11.32 -9.05
C LYS A 83 5.86 -11.85 -7.64
N HIS A 84 6.80 -11.24 -6.92
CA HIS A 84 7.31 -11.75 -5.65
C HIS A 84 6.74 -11.00 -4.45
N VAL A 85 6.56 -9.67 -4.54
CA VAL A 85 6.19 -8.83 -3.39
C VAL A 85 4.69 -8.53 -3.32
N GLY A 86 3.95 -8.69 -4.42
CA GLY A 86 2.52 -8.41 -4.44
C GLY A 86 1.71 -9.22 -3.41
N VAL A 87 2.06 -10.48 -3.18
CA VAL A 87 1.36 -11.33 -2.18
C VAL A 87 1.65 -10.90 -0.76
N GLU A 88 2.90 -10.58 -0.47
CA GLU A 88 3.30 -10.19 0.89
C GLU A 88 2.65 -8.85 1.23
N LEU A 89 2.64 -7.88 0.31
CA LEU A 89 1.94 -6.61 0.49
C LEU A 89 0.44 -6.79 0.74
N LEU A 90 -0.20 -7.62 -0.06
CA LEU A 90 -1.61 -7.93 0.06
C LEU A 90 -1.95 -8.64 1.38
N ASN A 91 -1.10 -9.58 1.83
CA ASN A 91 -1.23 -10.22 3.14
C ASN A 91 -1.03 -9.24 4.29
N LEU A 92 -0.08 -8.30 4.17
CA LEU A 92 0.16 -7.26 5.20
C LEU A 92 -1.06 -6.37 5.42
N ILE A 93 -1.93 -6.22 4.43
CA ILE A 93 -3.13 -5.39 4.53
C ILE A 93 -4.34 -6.20 4.99
N ASP A 94 -4.52 -7.41 4.44
CA ASP A 94 -5.64 -8.28 4.78
C ASP A 94 -5.52 -8.86 6.19
N ARG A 95 -4.35 -9.44 6.48
CA ARG A 95 -4.08 -10.22 7.69
C ARG A 95 -3.14 -9.53 8.65
N GLY A 96 -2.58 -8.40 8.24
CA GLY A 96 -1.48 -7.82 8.98
C GLY A 96 -0.18 -8.61 8.81
N LEU A 97 0.78 -8.35 9.68
CA LEU A 97 2.01 -9.12 9.73
C LEU A 97 1.77 -10.57 10.22
N PRO A 98 2.59 -11.56 9.84
CA PRO A 98 2.46 -12.94 10.32
C PRO A 98 2.35 -13.05 11.85
N GLY A 99 1.20 -13.51 12.36
CA GLY A 99 0.94 -13.63 13.79
C GLY A 99 0.15 -12.47 14.40
N GLU A 100 -0.10 -11.39 13.66
CA GLU A 100 -1.20 -10.47 13.94
C GLU A 100 -2.51 -11.21 13.67
N ALA A 101 -3.24 -11.53 14.72
CA ALA A 101 -4.59 -12.03 14.54
C ALA A 101 -5.52 -10.83 14.66
N ASN A 102 -6.22 -10.50 13.57
CA ASN A 102 -7.14 -9.36 13.49
C ASN A 102 -8.22 -9.34 14.59
N TRP A 103 -8.41 -10.44 15.33
CA TRP A 103 -9.33 -10.56 16.47
C TRP A 103 -8.79 -10.03 17.81
N LYS A 104 -7.52 -9.61 17.90
CA LYS A 104 -6.88 -9.18 19.16
C LYS A 104 -7.02 -7.69 19.49
N PHE A 105 -7.70 -6.89 18.68
CA PHE A 105 -7.86 -5.47 18.92
C PHE A 105 -9.35 -5.11 19.09
N SER A 106 -9.68 -4.35 20.14
CA SER A 106 -11.04 -3.85 20.40
C SER A 106 -11.32 -2.62 19.53
N THR A 107 -12.31 -2.75 18.64
CA THR A 107 -13.03 -1.73 17.85
C THR A 107 -12.23 -0.48 17.42
N ALA A 108 -12.02 0.55 18.24
CA ALA A 108 -11.45 1.83 17.77
C ALA A 108 -9.93 1.83 17.48
N GLU A 109 -9.10 1.22 18.33
CA GLU A 109 -7.64 1.19 18.13
C GLU A 109 -7.26 0.33 16.91
N SER A 110 -8.05 -0.72 16.66
CA SER A 110 -7.95 -1.57 15.47
C SER A 110 -8.23 -0.78 14.21
N GLU A 111 -9.31 -0.02 14.18
CA GLU A 111 -9.70 0.82 13.03
C GLU A 111 -8.65 1.89 12.73
N GLN A 112 -8.13 2.55 13.77
CA GLN A 112 -7.06 3.54 13.62
C GLN A 112 -5.80 2.90 13.03
N TYR A 113 -5.37 1.74 13.55
CA TYR A 113 -4.21 1.04 13.02
C TYR A 113 -4.43 0.55 11.58
N LEU A 114 -5.61 0.04 11.25
CA LEU A 114 -5.97 -0.34 9.89
C LEU A 114 -5.88 0.85 8.92
N SER A 115 -6.36 2.04 9.34
CA SER A 115 -6.22 3.28 8.56
C SER A 115 -4.75 3.61 8.33
N GLN A 116 -3.95 3.67 9.39
CA GLN A 116 -2.52 3.99 9.32
C GLN A 116 -1.74 3.02 8.43
N ARG A 117 -2.05 1.72 8.51
CA ARG A 117 -1.46 0.69 7.63
C ARG A 117 -1.79 0.94 6.17
N THR A 118 -3.04 1.27 5.89
CA THR A 118 -3.53 1.54 4.54
C THR A 118 -2.86 2.81 3.99
N GLU A 119 -2.80 3.87 4.79
CA GLU A 119 -2.11 5.12 4.44
C GLU A 119 -0.62 4.91 4.17
N ALA A 120 0.08 4.17 5.03
CA ALA A 120 1.49 3.81 4.84
C ALA A 120 1.73 3.06 3.53
N MET A 121 0.87 2.09 3.21
CA MET A 121 0.96 1.34 1.96
C MET A 121 0.70 2.24 0.75
N MET A 122 -0.39 3.02 0.78
CA MET A 122 -0.77 3.91 -0.31
C MET A 122 0.27 4.99 -0.55
N LEU A 123 0.91 5.52 0.50
CA LEU A 123 2.04 6.44 0.37
C LEU A 123 3.19 5.77 -0.39
N GLY A 124 3.62 4.57 0.02
CA GLY A 124 4.70 3.85 -0.66
C GLY A 124 4.38 3.50 -2.12
N LEU A 125 3.13 3.13 -2.42
CA LEU A 125 2.65 2.92 -3.79
C LEU A 125 2.63 4.23 -4.60
N SER A 126 2.19 5.33 -3.99
CA SER A 126 2.04 6.63 -4.65
C SER A 126 3.37 7.21 -5.13
N GLU A 127 4.50 6.71 -4.64
CA GLU A 127 5.83 7.10 -5.10
C GLU A 127 6.39 6.21 -6.22
N ARG A 128 5.73 5.08 -6.54
CA ARG A 128 6.14 4.19 -7.64
C ARG A 128 5.76 4.77 -8.99
N ASP A 129 6.47 4.40 -10.04
CA ASP A 129 6.11 4.83 -11.40
C ASP A 129 4.83 4.15 -11.92
N ASN A 130 4.27 4.67 -13.01
CA ASN A 130 3.03 4.16 -13.59
C ASN A 130 3.17 2.75 -14.17
N THR A 131 4.37 2.38 -14.64
CA THR A 131 4.65 1.03 -15.16
C THR A 131 4.54 0.00 -14.04
N TRP A 132 5.14 0.31 -12.88
CA TRP A 132 5.11 -0.54 -11.72
C TRP A 132 3.69 -0.65 -11.15
N ILE A 133 2.98 0.47 -11.00
CA ILE A 133 1.59 0.47 -10.53
C ILE A 133 0.68 -0.36 -11.45
N THR A 134 0.79 -0.19 -12.77
CA THR A 134 0.00 -0.96 -13.72
C THR A 134 0.33 -2.46 -13.64
N GLY A 135 1.61 -2.81 -13.52
CA GLY A 135 2.04 -4.19 -13.31
C GLY A 135 1.49 -4.80 -12.01
N PHE A 136 1.56 -4.06 -10.90
CA PHE A 136 1.03 -4.46 -9.59
C PHE A 136 -0.47 -4.77 -9.65
N VAL A 137 -1.28 -3.89 -10.26
CA VAL A 137 -2.73 -4.09 -10.37
C VAL A 137 -3.08 -5.23 -11.35
N ASN A 138 -2.30 -5.42 -12.42
CA ASN A 138 -2.60 -6.41 -13.46
C ASN A 138 -2.29 -7.87 -13.06
N GLU A 139 -1.14 -8.12 -12.42
CA GLU A 139 -0.59 -9.49 -12.33
C GLU A 139 -1.18 -10.32 -11.19
N ARG A 140 -1.68 -9.64 -10.17
CA ARG A 140 -2.48 -10.23 -9.09
C ARG A 140 -3.83 -9.55 -9.11
N GLY A 141 -4.48 -9.63 -10.25
CA GLY A 141 -5.88 -9.31 -10.30
C GLY A 141 -6.60 -10.18 -9.26
N TYR A 142 -7.02 -9.57 -8.15
CA TYR A 142 -8.12 -9.78 -7.18
C TYR A 142 -8.77 -11.18 -7.00
N GLY A 143 -8.25 -12.25 -7.59
CA GLY A 143 -8.95 -13.52 -7.82
C GLY A 143 -8.43 -14.71 -6.99
N ARG A 144 -7.36 -14.53 -6.21
CA ARG A 144 -6.89 -15.56 -5.25
C ARG A 144 -7.14 -15.16 -3.79
N PHE A 145 -7.36 -13.88 -3.52
CA PHE A 145 -7.51 -13.36 -2.15
C PHE A 145 -8.89 -12.78 -1.85
N GLY A 146 -9.88 -12.95 -2.74
CA GLY A 146 -11.30 -12.66 -2.47
C GLY A 146 -11.48 -11.43 -1.58
N TYR A 147 -11.11 -10.25 -2.08
CA TYR A 147 -11.15 -9.06 -1.23
C TYR A 147 -12.61 -8.70 -0.92
N ASP A 148 -13.08 -9.20 0.21
CA ASP A 148 -14.21 -8.70 0.98
C ASP A 148 -13.86 -7.36 1.68
N LEU A 149 -12.87 -6.62 1.15
CA LEU A 149 -12.46 -5.30 1.63
C LEU A 149 -12.67 -4.27 0.52
N PRO A 150 -13.92 -3.79 0.32
CA PRO A 150 -14.24 -2.67 -0.57
C PRO A 150 -13.31 -1.46 -0.37
N THR A 151 -12.80 -1.27 0.84
CA THR A 151 -11.88 -0.19 1.21
C THR A 151 -10.61 -0.19 0.36
N LEU A 152 -9.86 -1.30 0.28
CA LEU A 152 -8.59 -1.35 -0.47
C LEU A 152 -8.76 -1.07 -1.97
N TRP A 153 -9.86 -1.58 -2.55
CA TRP A 153 -10.17 -1.31 -3.95
C TRP A 153 -10.38 0.19 -4.19
N VAL A 154 -11.10 0.89 -3.30
CA VAL A 154 -11.34 2.34 -3.42
C VAL A 154 -10.02 3.12 -3.45
N GLN A 155 -9.06 2.80 -2.58
CA GLN A 155 -7.79 3.53 -2.58
C GLN A 155 -6.93 3.23 -3.82
N ILE A 156 -6.91 1.98 -4.30
CA ILE A 156 -6.22 1.63 -5.55
C ILE A 156 -6.91 2.29 -6.75
N HIS A 157 -8.24 2.30 -6.79
CA HIS A 157 -9.03 2.97 -7.82
C HIS A 157 -8.71 4.47 -7.87
N GLN A 158 -8.68 5.12 -6.71
CA GLN A 158 -8.32 6.53 -6.60
C GLN A 158 -6.88 6.79 -7.10
N LEU A 159 -5.90 5.96 -6.69
CA LEU A 159 -4.52 6.08 -7.15
C LEU A 159 -4.41 5.98 -8.68
N LEU A 160 -5.13 5.04 -9.31
CA LEU A 160 -5.17 4.91 -10.76
C LEU A 160 -5.81 6.15 -11.41
N HIS A 161 -6.94 6.61 -10.87
CA HIS A 161 -7.68 7.76 -11.38
C HIS A 161 -6.85 9.06 -11.31
N GLU A 162 -6.20 9.34 -10.18
CA GLU A 162 -5.31 10.50 -9.99
C GLU A 162 -4.14 10.52 -10.98
N ARG A 163 -3.72 9.35 -11.44
CA ARG A 163 -2.63 9.17 -12.42
C ARG A 163 -3.10 9.06 -13.86
N GLY A 164 -4.41 9.15 -14.12
CA GLY A 164 -4.98 8.96 -15.45
C GLY A 164 -4.79 7.55 -16.01
N LEU A 165 -4.67 6.54 -15.15
CA LEU A 165 -4.49 5.14 -15.51
C LEU A 165 -5.83 4.41 -15.50
N THR A 166 -6.01 3.50 -16.45
CA THR A 166 -7.18 2.63 -16.55
C THR A 166 -6.79 1.18 -16.31
N ASN A 167 -7.68 0.38 -15.71
CA ASN A 167 -7.50 -1.06 -15.58
C ASN A 167 -8.79 -1.78 -15.97
N THR A 168 -8.66 -2.78 -16.84
CA THR A 168 -9.79 -3.57 -17.35
C THR A 168 -9.60 -5.07 -17.11
N THR A 169 -8.64 -5.44 -16.27
CA THR A 169 -8.46 -6.85 -15.90
C THR A 169 -9.71 -7.37 -15.20
N ARG A 170 -10.05 -8.65 -15.46
CA ARG A 170 -11.24 -9.31 -14.89
C ARG A 170 -11.36 -9.06 -13.40
N SER A 171 -10.26 -9.15 -12.70
CA SER A 171 -10.27 -9.07 -11.25
C SER A 171 -10.39 -7.64 -10.73
N TYR A 172 -9.82 -6.65 -11.42
CA TYR A 172 -10.08 -5.24 -11.08
C TYR A 172 -11.56 -4.88 -11.26
N LEU A 173 -12.16 -5.36 -12.36
CA LEU A 173 -13.60 -5.20 -12.60
C LEU A 173 -14.45 -5.94 -11.57
N TRP A 174 -13.98 -7.10 -11.09
CA TRP A 174 -14.63 -7.81 -9.98
C TRP A 174 -14.61 -6.97 -8.70
N GLY A 175 -13.46 -6.39 -8.33
CA GLY A 175 -13.33 -5.47 -7.19
C GLY A 175 -14.27 -4.26 -7.27
N PHE A 176 -14.42 -3.69 -8.47
CA PHE A 176 -15.40 -2.63 -8.72
C PHE A 176 -16.82 -3.08 -8.42
N VAL A 177 -17.24 -4.24 -8.94
CA VAL A 177 -18.60 -4.76 -8.76
C VAL A 177 -18.87 -5.06 -7.28
N THR A 178 -17.91 -5.63 -6.55
CA THR A 178 -18.05 -5.93 -5.12
C THR A 178 -18.05 -4.68 -4.24
N ALA A 179 -17.52 -3.56 -4.71
CA ALA A 179 -17.52 -2.30 -3.97
C ALA A 179 -18.81 -1.48 -4.18
N VAL A 180 -19.65 -1.84 -5.16
CA VAL A 180 -20.96 -1.20 -5.35
C VAL A 180 -21.85 -1.56 -4.14
N PRO A 181 -22.43 -0.57 -3.43
CA PRO A 181 -23.37 -0.84 -2.35
C PRO A 181 -24.57 -1.68 -2.84
N ASP A 182 -25.04 -2.61 -2.01
CA ASP A 182 -26.21 -3.44 -2.33
C ASP A 182 -27.42 -2.55 -2.62
N MET A 183 -28.20 -2.86 -3.67
CA MET A 183 -29.42 -2.11 -3.97
C MET A 183 -30.66 -2.83 -3.41
N HIS A 184 -31.34 -2.22 -2.44
CA HIS A 184 -32.59 -2.74 -1.88
C HIS A 184 -33.81 -2.04 -2.50
N ILE A 185 -34.72 -2.83 -3.07
CA ILE A 185 -35.94 -2.33 -3.71
C ILE A 185 -36.79 -1.57 -2.68
N GLY A 186 -37.06 -0.28 -2.95
CA GLY A 186 -37.94 0.55 -2.14
C GLY A 186 -37.26 1.48 -1.13
N SER A 187 -35.91 1.46 -1.01
CA SER A 187 -35.17 2.38 -0.14
C SER A 187 -34.59 3.57 -0.90
N SER A 188 -35.02 4.80 -0.57
CA SER A 188 -34.49 6.04 -1.16
C SER A 188 -33.08 6.36 -0.69
N GLU A 189 -32.76 6.10 0.59
CA GLU A 189 -31.42 6.33 1.17
C GLU A 189 -30.36 5.46 0.51
N ASN A 190 -30.67 4.19 0.29
CA ASN A 190 -29.78 3.26 -0.39
C ASN A 190 -29.57 3.64 -1.88
N ARG A 191 -30.58 4.24 -2.52
CA ARG A 191 -30.42 4.76 -3.89
C ARG A 191 -29.44 5.92 -3.95
N GLU A 192 -29.44 6.82 -2.96
CA GLU A 192 -28.50 7.93 -2.90
C GLU A 192 -27.06 7.45 -2.66
N GLU A 193 -26.88 6.43 -1.82
CA GLU A 193 -25.59 5.80 -1.57
C GLU A 193 -24.98 5.19 -2.84
N VAL A 194 -25.76 4.42 -3.60
CA VAL A 194 -25.34 3.84 -4.89
C VAL A 194 -25.00 4.95 -5.91
N ILE A 195 -25.81 6.00 -6.00
CA ILE A 195 -25.52 7.14 -6.89
C ILE A 195 -24.22 7.85 -6.48
N SER A 196 -24.01 8.05 -5.17
CA SER A 196 -22.80 8.65 -4.63
C SER A 196 -21.56 7.82 -4.97
N PHE A 197 -21.66 6.49 -4.85
CA PHE A 197 -20.58 5.59 -5.24
C PHE A 197 -20.13 5.82 -6.69
N PHE A 198 -21.05 5.84 -7.66
CA PHE A 198 -20.69 6.03 -9.08
C PHE A 198 -20.19 7.44 -9.40
N LYS A 199 -20.64 8.47 -8.66
CA LYS A 199 -20.12 9.84 -8.80
C LYS A 199 -18.67 9.94 -8.33
N ASN A 200 -18.34 9.27 -7.23
CA ASN A 200 -17.02 9.32 -6.61
C ASN A 200 -16.02 8.34 -7.25
N ASN A 201 -16.52 7.31 -7.95
CA ASN A 201 -15.69 6.26 -8.57
C ASN A 201 -16.04 6.11 -10.07
N PRO A 202 -15.85 7.15 -10.90
CA PRO A 202 -16.20 7.09 -12.31
C PRO A 202 -15.29 6.08 -13.04
N ARG A 203 -15.88 5.27 -13.91
CA ARG A 203 -15.11 4.50 -14.90
C ARG A 203 -14.54 5.50 -15.91
N ARG A 204 -13.23 5.73 -15.86
CA ARG A 204 -12.47 6.32 -16.97
C ARG A 204 -12.03 5.22 -17.92
#